data_AF-A0A2G1DIJ4-F1
#
_entry.id   AF-A0A2G1DIJ4-F1
#
_cell.length_a   1.000
_cell.length_b   1.000
_cell.length_c   1.000
_cell.angle_alpha   90.00
_cell.angle_beta   90.00
_cell.angle_gamma   90.00
#
_symmetry.space_group_name_H-M   'P 1'
#
loop_
_entity.id
_entity.type
_entity.pdbx_description
1 polymer ?
#
loop_
_entity_poly.entity_id
_entity_poly.type
_entity_poly.pdbx_seq_one_letter_code
_entity_poly.pdbx_strand_id
1 'polypeptide(L)' 'MKIFRLVLVILFLFFVGCSKDISKYSKDECLKNGYKYKKVKTMNYLTGKYVVREICTQK' A
#
# COMPACT_ATOMS: atom_id res chain seq x y z
N MET A 1 11.93 -37.18 -10.66
CA MET A 1 11.63 -35.80 -11.12
C MET A 1 10.27 -35.23 -10.65
N LYS A 2 9.45 -35.91 -9.83
CA LYS A 2 8.16 -35.36 -9.36
C LYS A 2 8.29 -34.45 -8.12
N ILE A 3 9.21 -34.76 -7.20
CA ILE A 3 9.46 -33.98 -5.98
C ILE A 3 10.01 -32.58 -6.26
N PHE A 4 10.88 -32.43 -7.27
CA PHE A 4 11.44 -31.13 -7.63
C PHE A 4 10.38 -30.12 -8.09
N ARG A 5 9.33 -30.60 -8.78
CA ARG A 5 8.20 -29.75 -9.19
C ARG A 5 7.34 -29.29 -8.00
N LEU A 6 7.24 -30.11 -6.96
CA LEU A 6 6.44 -29.83 -5.76
C LEU A 6 7.08 -28.74 -4.88
N VAL A 7 8.42 -28.75 -4.75
CA VAL A 7 9.18 -27.72 -4.02
C VAL A 7 9.07 -26.35 -4.69
N LEU A 8 9.07 -26.31 -6.03
CA LEU A 8 8.98 -25.06 -6.78
C LEU A 8 7.62 -24.35 -6.59
N VAL A 9 6.53 -25.13 -6.51
CA VAL A 9 5.17 -24.58 -6.29
C VAL A 9 5.03 -23.99 -4.88
N ILE A 10 5.66 -24.59 -3.88
CA ILE A 10 5.65 -24.08 -2.51
C ILE A 10 6.40 -22.75 -2.41
N LEU A 11 7.53 -22.59 -3.11
CA LEU A 11 8.27 -21.32 -3.14
C LEU A 11 7.48 -20.15 -3.76
N PHE A 12 6.69 -20.41 -4.80
CA PHE A 12 5.88 -19.36 -5.44
C PHE A 12 4.73 -18.86 -4.55
N LEU A 13 4.21 -19.70 -3.65
CA LEU A 13 3.14 -19.31 -2.72
C LEU A 13 3.61 -18.33 -1.64
N PHE A 14 4.90 -18.29 -1.30
CA PHE A 14 5.44 -17.33 -0.31
C PHE A 14 5.63 -15.91 -0.85
N PHE A 15 5.66 -15.72 -2.19
CA PHE A 15 5.86 -14.41 -2.81
C PHE A 15 4.57 -13.68 -3.18
N VAL A 16 3.40 -14.22 -2.86
CA VAL A 16 2.13 -13.46 -2.90
C VAL A 16 2.06 -12.53 -1.68
N GLY A 17 3.10 -11.70 -1.54
CA GLY A 17 3.18 -10.65 -0.56
C GLY A 17 2.07 -9.64 -0.85
N CYS A 18 1.15 -9.55 0.09
CA CYS A 18 0.10 -8.53 0.13
C CYS A 18 0.76 -7.15 -0.05
N SER A 19 0.61 -6.55 -1.24
CA SER A 19 1.04 -5.17 -1.49
C SER A 19 0.12 -4.28 -0.65
N LYS A 20 0.57 -3.93 0.56
CA LYS A 20 -0.18 -3.05 1.44
C LYS A 20 -0.21 -1.67 0.80
N ASP A 21 -1.42 -1.17 0.52
CA ASP A 21 -1.64 0.22 0.13
C ASP A 21 -1.14 1.16 1.24
N ILE A 22 0.12 1.62 1.12
CA ILE A 22 0.74 2.56 2.06
C ILE A 22 -0.09 3.85 2.16
N SER A 23 -0.79 4.20 1.07
CA SER A 23 -1.66 5.38 0.98
C SER A 23 -2.79 5.42 2.01
N LYS A 24 -3.16 4.27 2.59
CA LYS A 24 -4.21 4.13 3.61
C LYS A 24 -3.69 4.12 5.05
N TYR A 25 -2.37 4.24 5.25
CA TYR A 25 -1.80 4.23 6.59
C TYR A 25 -2.28 5.44 7.39
N SER A 26 -2.54 5.21 8.68
CA SER A 26 -2.76 6.30 9.62
C SER A 26 -1.53 7.21 9.69
N LYS A 27 -1.69 8.45 10.15
CA LYS A 27 -0.58 9.42 10.27
C LYS A 27 0.59 8.82 11.08
N ASP A 28 0.28 8.16 12.18
CA ASP A 28 1.29 7.59 13.08
C ASP A 28 2.03 6.41 12.43
N GLU A 29 1.32 5.51 11.74
CA GLU A 29 1.95 4.43 10.98
C GLU A 29 2.78 4.94 9.80
N CYS A 30 2.32 5.99 9.12
CA CYS A 30 3.06 6.60 8.02
C CYS A 30 4.42 7.12 8.50
N LEU A 31 4.43 7.87 9.60
CA LEU A 31 5.65 8.45 10.16
C LEU A 31 6.56 7.39 10.79
N LYS A 32 6.00 6.41 11.53
CA LYS A 32 6.77 5.31 12.14
C LYS A 32 7.50 4.47 11.11
N ASN A 33 6.91 4.25 9.94
CA ASN A 33 7.53 3.50 8.86
C ASN A 33 8.48 4.37 7.99
N GLY A 34 8.74 5.62 8.37
CA GLY A 34 9.66 6.52 7.67
C GLY A 34 9.12 7.11 6.36
N TYR A 35 7.82 6.94 6.08
CA TYR A 35 7.16 7.48 4.90
C TYR A 35 6.82 8.97 5.07
N LYS A 36 6.53 9.63 3.95
CA LYS A 36 6.19 11.05 3.91
C LYS A 36 4.68 11.22 4.05
N TYR A 37 4.28 11.97 5.06
CA TYR A 37 2.89 12.36 5.28
C TYR A 37 2.62 13.73 4.63
N LYS A 38 1.59 13.84 3.78
CA LYS A 38 1.20 15.11 3.15
C LYS A 38 -0.32 15.26 3.08
N LYS A 39 -0.77 16.52 3.12
CA LYS A 39 -2.16 16.90 2.87
C LYS A 39 -2.28 17.37 1.43
N VAL A 40 -3.19 16.78 0.66
CA VAL A 40 -3.44 17.16 -0.73
C VAL A 40 -4.88 17.60 -0.91
N LYS A 41 -5.09 18.64 -1.70
CA LYS A 41 -6.42 19.07 -2.12
C LYS A 41 -6.82 18.23 -3.33
N THR A 42 -7.87 17.44 -3.21
CA THR A 42 -8.37 16.56 -4.28
C THR A 42 -9.85 16.82 -4.53
N MET A 43 -10.30 16.60 -5.76
CA MET A 43 -11.71 16.77 -6.11
C MET A 43 -12.48 15.52 -5.68
N ASN A 44 -13.54 15.72 -4.90
CA ASN A 44 -14.49 14.66 -4.62
C ASN A 44 -15.50 14.58 -5.77
N TYR A 45 -15.33 13.60 -6.66
CA TYR A 45 -16.18 13.42 -7.84
C TYR A 45 -17.66 13.20 -7.54
N LEU A 46 -18.02 12.70 -6.34
CA LEU A 46 -19.43 12.54 -5.95
C LEU A 46 -20.10 13.89 -5.63
N THR A 47 -19.33 14.88 -5.16
CA THR A 47 -19.87 16.17 -4.70
C THR A 47 -19.45 17.35 -5.57
N GLY A 48 -18.51 17.16 -6.49
CA GLY A 48 -17.87 18.22 -7.29
C GLY A 48 -17.01 19.20 -6.48
N LYS A 49 -16.85 19.00 -5.16
CA LYS A 49 -16.13 19.91 -4.27
C LYS A 49 -14.70 19.44 -4.06
N TYR A 50 -13.79 20.39 -3.89
CA TYR A 50 -12.44 20.08 -3.44
C TYR A 50 -12.40 19.81 -1.95
N VAL A 51 -11.79 18.70 -1.55
CA VAL A 51 -11.59 18.27 -0.17
C VAL A 51 -10.10 18.12 0.12
N VAL A 52 -9.72 18.32 1.39
CA VAL A 52 -8.34 18.05 1.84
C VAL A 52 -8.28 16.60 2.26
N ARG A 53 -7.43 15.81 1.59
CA ARG A 53 -7.17 14.41 1.92
C ARG A 53 -5.78 14.26 2.50
N GLU A 54 -5.68 13.48 3.55
CA GLU A 54 -4.41 13.08 4.15
C GLU A 54 -3.91 11.84 3.41
N ILE A 55 -2.68 11.90 2.89
CA ILE A 55 -2.07 10.77 2.17
C ILE A 55 -0.67 10.49 2.69
N CYS A 56 -0.37 9.20 2.78
CA CYS A 56 0.97 8.70 3.03
C CYS A 56 1.61 8.27 1.71
N THR A 57 2.83 8.74 1.44
CA THR A 57 3.59 8.39 0.23
C THR A 57 5.00 7.95 0.58
N GLN A 58 5.61 7.09 -0.26
CA GLN A 58 7.05 6.83 -0.15
C GLN A 58 7.85 8.13 -0.26
N LYS A 59 9.00 8.16 0.44
CA LYS A 59 9.90 9.31 0.50
C LYS A 59 10.57 9.56 -0.84
#